data_AF-A0A2K3PH16-F1
#
_entry.id   AF-A0A2K3PH16-F1
#
_cell.length_a   1.000
_cell.length_b   1.000
_cell.length_c   1.000
_cell.angle_alpha   90.00
_cell.angle_beta   90.00
_cell.angle_gamma   90.00
#
_symmetry.space_group_name_H-M   'P 1'
#
loop_
_entity.id
_entity.type
_entity.pdbx_description
1 polymer ?
#
loop_
_entity_poly.entity_id
_entity_poly.type
_entity_poly.pdbx_seq_one_letter_code
_entity_poly.pdbx_strand_id
1 'polypeptide(L)'
;VDLNRAGVPLLEIVSEPDMRNGIEAAEYAAEIQRLVRYLGVSNGNMQEGSLRCDVNVSVRPIGQSKFGTKVEVKNLNSFSSMSRAIDFEISRQVLLHSQGQEDQIVQETRLWEEGSQASTIL
;
A
#
# COMPACT_ATOMS: atom_id res chain seq x y z
N VAL A 1 -3.95 14.95 24.40
CA VAL A 1 -4.30 13.65 23.79
C VAL A 1 -5.80 13.63 23.61
N ASP A 2 -6.29 13.55 22.37
CA ASP A 2 -7.71 13.37 22.09
C ASP A 2 -8.00 11.86 21.98
N LEU A 3 -8.97 11.37 22.75
CA LEU A 3 -9.37 9.95 22.83
C LEU A 3 -10.72 9.67 22.18
N ASN A 4 -11.30 10.61 21.44
CA ASN A 4 -12.62 10.46 20.79
C ASN A 4 -12.73 9.25 19.85
N ARG A 5 -11.61 8.72 19.36
CA ARG A 5 -11.54 7.52 18.49
C ARG A 5 -11.14 6.24 19.23
N ALA A 6 -10.78 6.31 20.51
CA ALA A 6 -10.38 5.13 21.27
C ALA A 6 -11.60 4.22 21.50
N GLY A 7 -11.43 2.92 21.21
CA GLY A 7 -12.51 1.93 21.35
C GLY A 7 -13.51 1.88 20.18
N VAL A 8 -13.33 2.67 19.13
CA VAL A 8 -14.11 2.53 17.88
C VAL A 8 -13.81 1.15 17.27
N PRO A 9 -14.82 0.35 16.91
CA PRO A 9 -14.61 -0.98 16.34
C PRO A 9 -13.90 -0.90 15.00
N LEU A 10 -12.96 -1.83 14.77
CA LEU A 10 -12.19 -1.95 13.53
C LEU A 10 -12.30 -3.37 12.99
N LEU A 11 -12.26 -3.48 11.66
CA LEU A 11 -12.08 -4.73 10.94
C LEU A 11 -10.74 -4.64 10.20
N GLU A 12 -9.84 -5.59 10.45
CA GLU A 12 -8.57 -5.70 9.74
C GLU A 12 -8.68 -6.80 8.69
N ILE A 13 -8.45 -6.44 7.43
CA ILE A 13 -8.49 -7.35 6.29
C ILE A 13 -7.07 -7.43 5.73
N VAL A 14 -6.47 -8.62 5.80
CA VAL A 14 -5.14 -8.89 5.25
C VAL A 14 -5.30 -9.71 3.97
N SER A 15 -4.70 -9.25 2.88
CA SER A 15 -4.68 -9.95 1.60
C SER A 15 -3.41 -10.77 1.45
N GLU A 16 -3.51 -11.86 0.67
CA GLU A 16 -2.35 -12.57 0.15
C GLU A 16 -1.63 -11.72 -0.91
N PRO A 17 -0.32 -11.93 -1.16
CA PRO A 17 0.47 -11.14 -2.10
C PRO A 17 0.19 -11.54 -3.57
N ASP A 18 -1.06 -11.39 -4.02
CA ASP A 18 -1.54 -11.81 -5.34
C ASP A 18 -1.61 -10.69 -6.38
N MET A 19 -1.73 -9.45 -5.92
CA MET A 19 -1.71 -8.26 -6.78
C MET A 19 -0.32 -8.05 -7.40
N ARG A 20 -0.27 -7.55 -8.63
CA ARG A 20 0.96 -7.44 -9.44
C ARG A 20 1.31 -6.02 -9.86
N ASN A 21 0.40 -5.07 -9.72
CA ASN A 21 0.61 -3.65 -10.06
C ASN A 21 -0.28 -2.73 -9.22
N GLY A 22 -0.03 -1.42 -9.28
CA GLY A 22 -0.78 -0.43 -8.52
C GLY A 22 -2.27 -0.38 -8.86
N ILE A 23 -2.64 -0.63 -10.11
CA ILE A 23 -4.04 -0.60 -10.58
C ILE A 23 -4.83 -1.75 -9.96
N GLU A 24 -4.30 -2.98 -9.99
CA GLU A 24 -4.94 -4.14 -9.35
C GLU A 24 -5.18 -3.92 -7.85
N ALA A 25 -4.21 -3.31 -7.16
CA ALA A 25 -4.34 -3.01 -5.74
C ALA A 25 -5.39 -1.92 -5.47
N ALA A 26 -5.43 -0.87 -6.30
CA ALA A 26 -6.44 0.17 -6.21
C ALA A 26 -7.86 -0.39 -6.47
N GLU A 27 -8.03 -1.25 -7.47
CA GLU A 27 -9.31 -1.91 -7.77
C GLU A 27 -9.72 -2.87 -6.65
N TYR A 28 -8.79 -3.64 -6.08
CA TYR A 28 -9.07 -4.49 -4.92
C TYR A 28 -9.60 -3.66 -3.74
N ALA A 29 -8.92 -2.56 -3.39
CA ALA A 29 -9.35 -1.69 -2.31
C ALA A 29 -10.71 -1.01 -2.62
N ALA A 30 -10.95 -0.65 -3.89
CA ALA A 30 -12.24 -0.13 -4.33
C ALA A 30 -13.36 -1.17 -4.22
N GLU A 31 -13.10 -2.44 -4.53
CA GLU A 31 -14.07 -3.53 -4.34
C GLU A 31 -14.37 -3.78 -2.86
N ILE A 32 -13.37 -3.75 -1.98
CA ILE A 32 -13.60 -3.83 -0.54
C ILE A 32 -14.48 -2.67 -0.08
N GLN A 33 -14.22 -1.45 -0.55
CA GLN A 33 -15.08 -0.29 -0.25
C GLN A 33 -16.51 -0.49 -0.75
N ARG A 34 -16.69 -0.99 -1.98
CA ARG A 34 -18.01 -1.31 -2.54
C ARG A 34 -18.75 -2.32 -1.67
N LEU A 35 -18.08 -3.40 -1.26
CA LEU A 35 -18.65 -4.46 -0.44
C LEU A 35 -19.09 -3.97 0.94
N VAL A 36 -18.23 -3.26 1.67
CA VAL A 36 -18.58 -2.79 3.03
C VAL A 36 -19.71 -1.76 3.01
N ARG A 37 -19.79 -0.94 1.96
CA ARG A 37 -20.90 -0.01 1.73
C ARG A 37 -22.19 -0.75 1.42
N TYR A 38 -22.13 -1.72 0.51
CA TYR A 38 -23.29 -2.53 0.14
C TYR A 38 -23.88 -3.28 1.33
N LEU A 39 -23.03 -3.83 2.20
CA LEU A 39 -23.44 -4.52 3.42
C LEU A 39 -23.89 -3.57 4.54
N GLY A 40 -23.69 -2.25 4.40
CA GLY A 40 -24.03 -1.26 5.43
C GLY A 40 -23.16 -1.30 6.68
N VAL A 41 -21.97 -1.92 6.63
CA VAL A 41 -21.08 -2.09 7.79
C VAL A 41 -20.09 -0.94 7.98
N SER A 42 -19.78 -0.20 6.90
CA SER A 42 -18.91 1.00 6.95
C SER A 42 -19.18 1.91 5.75
N ASN A 43 -18.97 3.23 5.93
CA ASN A 43 -18.99 4.18 4.81
C ASN A 43 -17.71 4.11 3.94
N GLY A 44 -16.66 3.44 4.43
CA GLY A 44 -15.43 3.14 3.70
C GLY A 44 -14.68 4.35 3.14
N ASN A 45 -14.88 5.56 3.68
CA ASN A 45 -14.25 6.77 3.17
C ASN A 45 -12.78 6.89 3.63
N MET A 46 -11.87 6.95 2.67
CA MET A 46 -10.43 7.09 2.96
C MET A 46 -10.09 8.47 3.54
N GLN A 47 -10.73 9.54 3.07
CA GLN A 47 -10.43 10.91 3.51
C GLN A 47 -10.84 11.17 4.97
N GLU A 48 -11.93 10.54 5.41
CA GLU A 48 -12.39 10.57 6.81
C GLU A 48 -11.61 9.57 7.69
N GLY A 49 -10.81 8.71 7.08
CA GLY A 49 -10.02 7.69 7.74
C GLY A 49 -10.86 6.55 8.34
N SER A 50 -12.01 6.26 7.74
CA SER A 50 -12.86 5.09 8.03
C SER A 50 -12.54 3.87 7.15
N LEU A 51 -11.78 4.09 6.06
CA LEU A 51 -10.99 3.07 5.37
C LEU A 51 -9.53 3.49 5.38
N ARG A 52 -8.64 2.61 5.80
CA ARG A 52 -7.19 2.82 5.76
C ARG A 52 -6.55 1.64 5.05
N CYS A 53 -5.47 1.90 4.32
CA CYS A 53 -4.75 0.86 3.61
C CYS A 53 -3.26 1.16 3.66
N ASP A 54 -2.51 0.18 4.17
CA ASP A 54 -1.06 0.11 4.08
C ASP A 54 -0.74 -0.93 3.01
N VAL A 55 0.21 -0.63 2.11
CA VAL A 55 0.55 -1.52 1.00
C VAL A 55 1.94 -2.10 1.19
N ASN A 56 2.09 -3.37 0.84
CA ASN A 56 3.34 -4.09 0.96
C ASN A 56 3.85 -4.43 -0.45
N VAL A 57 5.03 -3.94 -0.80
CA VAL A 57 5.60 -4.06 -2.15
C VAL A 57 6.94 -4.78 -2.09
N SER A 58 7.10 -5.78 -2.94
CA SER A 58 8.38 -6.43 -3.22
C SER A 58 8.44 -6.79 -4.70
N VAL A 59 9.59 -6.63 -5.33
CA VAL A 59 9.84 -7.10 -6.69
C VAL A 59 10.70 -8.36 -6.68
N ARG A 60 10.64 -9.13 -7.77
CA ARG A 60 11.49 -10.32 -7.96
C ARG A 60 11.76 -10.55 -9.45
N PRO A 61 12.91 -11.17 -9.80
CA PRO A 61 13.19 -11.60 -11.16
C PRO A 61 12.10 -12.52 -11.73
N ILE A 62 11.88 -12.43 -13.04
CA ILE A 62 10.91 -13.28 -13.74
C ILE A 62 11.31 -14.76 -13.58
N GLY A 63 10.34 -15.60 -13.20
CA GLY A 63 10.56 -17.04 -12.97
C GLY A 63 11.03 -17.40 -11.56
N GLN A 64 11.38 -16.42 -10.72
CA GLN A 64 11.72 -16.68 -9.32
C GLN A 64 10.45 -16.90 -8.48
N SER A 65 10.39 -17.99 -7.73
CA SER A 65 9.26 -18.29 -6.83
C SER A 65 9.32 -17.50 -5.52
N LYS A 66 10.52 -17.34 -4.96
CA LYS A 66 10.73 -16.64 -3.69
C LYS A 66 10.50 -15.14 -3.83
N PHE A 67 9.69 -14.57 -2.94
CA PHE A 67 9.48 -13.12 -2.84
C PHE A 67 10.77 -12.37 -2.47
N GLY A 68 10.90 -11.14 -2.96
CA GLY A 68 11.98 -10.23 -2.63
C GLY A 68 11.81 -9.58 -1.26
N THR A 69 12.68 -8.62 -0.94
CA THR A 69 12.56 -7.85 0.30
C THR A 69 11.32 -6.96 0.25
N LYS A 70 10.54 -6.99 1.34
CA LYS A 70 9.27 -6.27 1.46
C LYS A 70 9.49 -4.86 1.97
N VAL A 71 8.94 -3.87 1.27
CA VAL A 71 8.81 -2.49 1.73
C VAL A 71 7.33 -2.19 1.99
N GLU A 72 7.04 -1.60 3.15
CA GLU A 72 5.69 -1.19 3.53
C GLU A 72 5.52 0.30 3.22
N VAL A 73 4.48 0.69 2.48
CA VAL A 73 4.16 2.08 2.19
C VAL A 73 2.87 2.49 2.91
N LYS A 74 2.95 3.57 3.69
CA LYS A 74 1.86 4.12 4.49
C LYS A 74 1.40 5.49 3.98
N ASN A 75 0.34 6.01 4.60
CA ASN A 75 -0.24 7.34 4.35
C ASN A 75 -0.83 7.50 2.95
N LEU A 76 -1.67 6.54 2.54
CA LEU A 76 -2.37 6.55 1.27
C LEU A 76 -3.80 7.07 1.47
N ASN A 77 -4.08 8.27 0.96
CA ASN A 77 -5.35 8.95 1.19
C ASN A 77 -6.38 8.77 0.05
N SER A 78 -5.98 8.16 -1.06
CA SER A 78 -6.88 7.80 -2.15
C SER A 78 -6.41 6.57 -2.90
N PHE A 79 -7.32 5.90 -3.62
CA PHE A 79 -6.98 4.79 -4.52
C PHE A 79 -6.00 5.21 -5.62
N SER A 80 -6.10 6.45 -6.10
CA SER A 80 -5.15 6.97 -7.08
C SER A 80 -3.74 7.11 -6.50
N SER A 81 -3.64 7.54 -5.24
CA SER A 81 -2.38 7.69 -4.50
C SER A 81 -1.77 6.32 -4.21
N MET A 82 -2.61 5.34 -3.87
CA MET A 82 -2.21 3.94 -3.73
C MET A 82 -1.57 3.39 -5.00
N SER A 83 -2.24 3.52 -6.16
CA SER A 83 -1.67 3.05 -7.42
C SER A 83 -0.32 3.70 -7.71
N ARG A 84 -0.24 5.04 -7.61
CA ARG A 84 1.01 5.79 -7.85
C ARG A 84 2.12 5.39 -6.90
N ALA A 85 1.82 5.21 -5.61
CA ALA A 85 2.81 4.83 -4.60
C ALA A 85 3.39 3.44 -4.85
N ILE A 86 2.54 2.48 -5.23
CA ILE A 86 2.96 1.13 -5.59
C ILE A 86 3.84 1.15 -6.83
N ASP A 87 3.39 1.83 -7.90
CA ASP A 87 4.15 1.88 -9.16
C ASP A 87 5.50 2.61 -8.99
N PHE A 88 5.53 3.63 -8.13
CA PHE A 88 6.77 4.30 -7.73
C PHE A 88 7.72 3.35 -7.01
N GLU A 89 7.24 2.62 -6.00
CA GLU A 89 8.08 1.70 -5.22
C GLU A 89 8.56 0.51 -6.07
N ILE A 90 7.72 -0.02 -6.96
CA ILE A 90 8.13 -1.03 -7.96
C ILE A 90 9.28 -0.47 -8.80
N SER A 91 9.12 0.74 -9.35
CA SER A 91 10.14 1.37 -10.19
C SER A 91 11.46 1.60 -9.42
N ARG A 92 11.37 2.02 -8.16
CA ARG A 92 12.53 2.22 -7.27
C ARG A 92 13.30 0.91 -7.06
N GLN A 93 12.60 -0.16 -6.68
CA GLN A 93 13.23 -1.45 -6.42
C GLN A 93 13.82 -2.05 -7.71
N VAL A 94 13.13 -1.94 -8.84
CA VAL A 94 13.63 -2.38 -10.15
C VAL A 94 14.90 -1.63 -10.53
N LEU A 95 14.94 -0.32 -10.32
CA LEU A 95 16.13 0.50 -10.59
C LEU A 95 17.33 0.03 -9.75
N LEU A 96 17.13 -0.18 -8.45
CA LEU A 96 18.19 -0.66 -7.55
C LEU A 96 18.71 -2.03 -7.97
N HIS A 97 17.82 -2.96 -8.32
CA HIS A 97 18.21 -4.25 -8.90
C HIS A 97 19.03 -4.09 -10.19
N SER A 98 18.61 -3.20 -11.10
CA SER A 98 19.32 -2.97 -12.37
C SER A 98 20.72 -2.36 -12.19
N GLN A 99 20.96 -1.69 -11.06
CA GLN A 99 22.24 -1.06 -10.71
C GLN A 99 23.14 -1.96 -9.84
N GLY A 100 22.69 -3.19 -9.51
CA GLY A 100 23.41 -4.07 -8.60
C GLY A 100 23.42 -3.57 -7.14
N GLN A 101 22.40 -2.79 -6.77
CA GLN A 101 22.22 -2.17 -5.45
C GLN A 101 21.04 -2.80 -4.69
N GLU A 102 20.77 -4.09 -4.91
CA GLU A 102 19.69 -4.82 -4.23
C GLU A 102 19.85 -4.87 -2.70
N ASP A 103 21.06 -4.71 -2.18
CA ASP A 103 21.37 -4.61 -0.76
C ASP A 103 20.78 -3.36 -0.10
N GLN A 104 20.47 -2.33 -0.88
CA GLN A 104 19.76 -1.13 -0.41
C GLN A 104 18.25 -1.34 -0.28
N ILE A 105 17.70 -2.43 -0.81
CA ILE A 105 16.30 -2.79 -0.62
C ILE A 105 16.19 -3.54 0.71
N VAL A 106 16.11 -2.78 1.80
CA VAL A 106 15.90 -3.30 3.16
C VAL A 106 14.43 -3.31 3.53
N GLN A 107 14.07 -4.12 4.53
CA GLN A 107 12.72 -4.12 5.06
C GLN A 107 12.50 -2.88 5.91
N GLU A 108 11.70 -1.95 5.38
CA GLU A 108 11.42 -0.66 6.01
C GLU A 108 9.99 -0.22 5.74
N THR A 109 9.55 0.75 6.53
CA THR A 109 8.30 1.49 6.28
C THR A 109 8.65 2.82 5.63
N ARG A 110 7.92 3.18 4.58
CA ARG A 110 8.04 4.46 3.87
C ARG A 110 6.71 5.20 3.89
N LEU A 111 6.78 6.54 3.91
CA LEU A 111 5.62 7.41 3.77
C LEU A 111 5.50 7.89 2.34
N TRP A 112 4.29 7.79 1.78
CA TRP A 112 3.97 8.43 0.53
C TRP A 112 3.65 9.92 0.72
N GLU A 113 4.32 10.77 -0.07
CA GLU A 113 4.09 12.21 -0.10
C GLU A 113 3.45 12.61 -1.44
N GLU A 114 2.17 13.01 -1.41
CA GLU A 114 1.44 13.33 -2.65
C GLU A 114 1.99 14.54 -3.40
N GLY A 115 2.49 15.55 -2.68
CA GLY A 115 2.99 16.78 -3.29
C GLY A 115 4.23 16.56 -4.16
N SER A 116 5.12 15.66 -3.73
CA SER A 116 6.36 15.32 -4.45
C SER A 116 6.26 14.05 -5.29
N GLN A 117 5.17 13.28 -5.15
CA GLN A 117 5.01 11.94 -5.74
C GLN A 117 6.21 11.04 -5.45
N ALA A 118 6.71 11.10 -4.22
CA ALA A 118 7.87 10.35 -3.77
C ALA A 118 7.58 9.70 -2.41
N SER A 119 8.39 8.70 -2.06
CA SER A 119 8.36 8.09 -0.74
C SER A 119 9.61 8.42 0.07
N THR A 120 9.43 8.68 1.37
CA THR A 120 10.52 8.94 2.33
C THR A 120 10.53 7.85 3.40
N ILE A 121 11.71 7.51 3.93
CA ILE A 121 11.86 6.56 5.04
C ILE A 121 11.25 7.18 6.31
N LEU A 122 10.50 6.38 7.06
CA LEU A 122 9.91 6.75 8.35
C LEU A 122 10.93 6.77 9.48
#